data_AF-A0A7X6ZQF2-F1
#
_entry.id   AF-A0A7X6ZQF2-F1
#
_cell.length_a   1.000
_cell.length_b   1.000
_cell.length_c   1.000
_cell.angle_alpha   90.00
_cell.angle_beta   90.00
_cell.angle_gamma   90.00
#
_symmetry.space_group_name_H-M   'P 1'
#
loop_
_entity.id
_entity.type
_entity.pdbx_description
1 polymer ?
#
loop_
_entity_poly.entity_id
_entity_poly.type
_entity_poly.pdbx_seq_one_letter_code
_entity_poly.pdbx_strand_id
1 'polypeptide(L)'
;MSNNIPAESDSGSIFTWRSIVFGFLGIFLMSGLGGYHDQVLGGTMMIGNHIPAGAFSYFIVLGLFWNGLWALADRFFKTGGAIRRTMIISSRELVFVMVLTLVSCFPPTSGLFRYFHRMLMMPWYYLSSHADWESYELLSKHMRPQIFPKPWLGDGAFSQIDYERVYKNFFTGMAKGNETVPLWKLPLDAWVQPLIIWAPLLILLALALISLQFLVHRQWGVHEQLSYPVAQVAGSFCDMKGSGGRGVPDIFSNRLFWWGFVPVLCLLLIDYFALWFPNSVPAAIEAMPDFKSWHLPVNDKIPILRKVPDIWCLNGQTIYFTIIGLAFFVSSEVSLTMGLAPILLGIFGSF
;
A
#
# COMPACT_ATOMS: atom_id res chain seq x y z
N MET A 1 32.87 35.48 12.85
CA MET A 1 31.97 34.53 13.51
C MET A 1 32.03 33.23 12.74
N SER A 2 32.69 32.22 13.32
CA SER A 2 32.95 30.93 12.68
C SER A 2 31.66 30.12 12.55
N ASN A 3 31.33 29.74 11.32
CA ASN A 3 30.32 28.73 11.02
C ASN A 3 30.77 27.38 11.56
N ASN A 4 30.34 27.04 12.78
CA ASN A 4 30.40 25.67 13.27
C ASN A 4 29.30 24.87 12.56
N ILE A 5 29.62 24.36 11.37
CA ILE A 5 28.90 23.22 10.80
C ILE A 5 29.26 22.02 11.68
N PRO A 6 28.31 21.40 12.40
CA PRO A 6 28.62 20.20 13.17
C PRO A 6 29.13 19.13 12.20
N ALA A 7 30.32 18.61 12.49
CA ALA A 7 30.98 17.58 11.70
C ALA A 7 30.04 16.39 11.46
N GLU A 8 29.82 16.06 10.17
CA GLU A 8 29.22 14.80 9.72
C GLU A 8 30.10 13.62 10.17
N SER A 9 29.95 13.19 11.41
CA SER A 9 30.70 12.08 12.01
C SER A 9 29.92 10.77 11.94
N ASP A 10 29.47 10.39 10.75
CA ASP A 10 28.98 9.02 10.53
C ASP A 10 29.29 8.56 9.11
N SER A 11 30.55 8.22 8.82
CA SER A 11 31.07 7.79 7.51
C SER A 11 30.67 6.36 7.12
N GLY A 12 29.45 5.93 7.46
CA GLY A 12 28.91 4.63 7.07
C GLY A 12 28.41 4.60 5.62
N SER A 13 28.73 3.52 4.90
CA SER A 13 28.20 3.25 3.55
C SER A 13 26.68 3.03 3.60
N ILE A 14 25.95 3.67 2.69
CA ILE A 14 24.51 3.45 2.47
C ILE A 14 24.28 2.09 1.79
N PHE A 15 25.19 1.73 0.88
CA PHE A 15 25.15 0.49 0.12
C PHE A 15 25.90 -0.60 0.87
N THR A 16 25.15 -1.46 1.54
CA THR A 16 25.66 -2.63 2.22
C THR A 16 24.83 -3.83 1.79
N TRP A 17 25.31 -5.04 2.06
CA TRP A 17 24.53 -6.24 1.78
C TRP A 17 23.20 -6.24 2.55
N ARG A 18 23.15 -5.65 3.76
CA ARG A 18 21.94 -5.56 4.59
C ARG A 18 20.91 -4.67 3.93
N SER A 19 21.29 -3.46 3.53
CA SER A 19 20.36 -2.50 2.92
C SER A 19 19.85 -3.02 1.58
N ILE A 20 20.67 -3.74 0.83
CA ILE A 20 20.27 -4.40 -0.41
C ILE A 20 19.28 -5.54 -0.12
N VAL A 21 19.61 -6.47 0.77
CA VAL A 21 18.73 -7.63 1.09
C VAL A 21 17.40 -7.17 1.67
N PHE A 22 17.41 -6.27 2.66
CA PHE A 22 16.17 -5.76 3.26
C PHE A 22 15.42 -4.81 2.32
N GLY A 23 16.10 -4.14 1.40
CA GLY A 23 15.46 -3.38 0.33
C GLY A 23 14.69 -4.29 -0.62
N PHE A 24 15.32 -5.35 -1.13
CA PHE A 24 14.68 -6.35 -1.99
C PHE A 24 13.58 -7.13 -1.27
N LEU A 25 13.75 -7.44 0.01
CA LEU A 25 12.70 -8.04 0.82
C LEU A 25 11.48 -7.10 0.93
N GLY A 26 11.72 -5.80 1.14
CA GLY A 26 10.65 -4.79 1.12
C GLY A 26 9.89 -4.79 -0.21
N ILE A 27 10.60 -4.79 -1.34
CA ILE A 27 10.00 -4.90 -2.68
C ILE A 27 9.16 -6.18 -2.80
N PHE A 28 9.69 -7.32 -2.40
CA PHE A 28 8.98 -8.60 -2.46
C PHE A 28 7.70 -8.60 -1.61
N LEU A 29 7.77 -8.09 -0.37
CA LEU A 29 6.60 -8.02 0.50
C LEU A 29 5.53 -7.09 -0.06
N MET A 30 5.91 -5.88 -0.48
CA MET A 30 4.95 -4.88 -0.96
C MET A 30 4.39 -5.23 -2.34
N SER A 31 5.26 -5.47 -3.33
CA SER A 31 4.85 -5.73 -4.71
C SER A 31 4.40 -7.18 -4.95
N GLY A 32 4.94 -8.14 -4.20
CA GLY A 32 4.64 -9.57 -4.37
C GLY A 32 3.45 -10.05 -3.54
N LEU A 33 3.34 -9.62 -2.28
CA LEU A 33 2.29 -10.09 -1.37
C LEU A 33 1.16 -9.09 -1.14
N GLY A 34 1.36 -7.80 -1.44
CA GLY A 34 0.35 -6.75 -1.21
C GLY A 34 -0.97 -7.02 -1.93
N GLY A 35 -0.93 -7.51 -3.17
CA GLY A 35 -2.15 -7.86 -3.92
C GLY A 35 -2.92 -9.04 -3.30
N TYR A 36 -2.21 -10.10 -2.88
CA TYR A 36 -2.83 -11.24 -2.20
C TYR A 36 -3.45 -10.82 -0.87
N HIS A 37 -2.71 -10.05 -0.07
CA HIS A 37 -3.19 -9.54 1.20
C HIS A 37 -4.48 -8.72 1.02
N ASP A 38 -4.47 -7.73 0.12
CA ASP A 38 -5.55 -6.75 0.00
C ASP A 38 -6.78 -7.31 -0.71
N GLN A 39 -6.61 -8.27 -1.63
CA GLN A 39 -7.72 -8.82 -2.43
C GLN A 39 -8.25 -10.16 -1.90
N VAL A 40 -7.43 -10.96 -1.22
CA VAL A 40 -7.82 -12.33 -0.80
C VAL A 40 -8.05 -12.42 0.69
N LEU A 41 -7.12 -11.90 1.52
CA LEU A 41 -7.28 -11.99 2.98
C LEU A 41 -8.35 -11.02 3.52
N GLY A 42 -8.68 -9.95 2.79
CA GLY A 42 -9.79 -9.06 3.12
C GLY A 42 -9.61 -8.25 4.42
N GLY A 43 -8.39 -8.14 4.94
CA GLY A 43 -8.05 -7.38 6.14
C GLY A 43 -7.86 -5.88 5.89
N THR A 44 -7.17 -5.21 6.82
CA THR A 44 -6.79 -3.79 6.64
C THR A 44 -5.79 -3.67 5.49
N MET A 45 -6.16 -2.97 4.41
CA MET A 45 -5.32 -2.88 3.21
C MET A 45 -3.87 -2.46 3.53
N MET A 46 -2.93 -3.31 3.13
CA MET A 46 -1.49 -3.15 3.28
C MET A 46 -0.99 -1.96 2.47
N ILE A 47 -1.53 -1.80 1.25
CA ILE A 47 -1.26 -0.69 0.35
C ILE A 47 -2.61 -0.17 -0.16
N GLY A 48 -3.42 0.37 0.75
CA GLY A 48 -4.79 0.79 0.43
C GLY A 48 -4.93 2.24 -0.04
N ASN A 49 -4.23 3.14 0.65
CA ASN A 49 -4.47 4.59 0.61
C ASN A 49 -3.13 5.36 0.56
N HIS A 50 -3.17 6.68 0.75
CA HIS A 50 -2.00 7.57 0.73
C HIS A 50 -0.91 7.23 1.76
N ILE A 51 -1.20 6.38 2.76
CA ILE A 51 -0.25 5.88 3.74
C ILE A 51 -0.18 4.35 3.62
N PRO A 52 0.90 3.79 3.04
CA PRO A 52 1.06 2.35 2.92
C PRO A 52 1.39 1.74 4.29
N ALA A 53 0.35 1.33 5.03
CA ALA A 53 0.48 0.77 6.38
C ALA A 53 1.46 -0.40 6.42
N GLY A 54 1.47 -1.26 5.40
CA GLY A 54 2.41 -2.38 5.27
C GLY A 54 3.88 -1.94 5.29
N ALA A 55 4.22 -0.84 4.60
CA ALA A 55 5.59 -0.33 4.58
C ALA A 55 6.01 0.20 5.95
N PHE A 56 5.13 0.93 6.64
CA PHE A 56 5.41 1.42 7.99
C PHE A 56 5.55 0.28 9.00
N SER A 57 4.67 -0.73 8.93
CA SER A 57 4.80 -1.95 9.72
C SER A 57 6.14 -2.65 9.46
N TYR A 58 6.59 -2.70 8.20
CA TYR A 58 7.90 -3.24 7.84
C TYR A 58 9.05 -2.46 8.49
N PHE A 59 9.00 -1.12 8.51
CA PHE A 59 10.02 -0.31 9.19
C PHE A 59 10.03 -0.53 10.71
N ILE A 60 8.86 -0.73 11.32
CA ILE A 60 8.78 -1.13 12.74
C ILE A 60 9.44 -2.49 12.95
N VAL A 61 9.16 -3.47 12.09
CA VAL A 61 9.80 -4.80 12.17
C VAL A 61 11.32 -4.69 12.08
N LEU A 62 11.86 -3.93 11.14
CA LEU A 62 13.31 -3.76 11.00
C LEU A 62 13.94 -2.97 12.15
N GLY A 63 13.38 -1.80 12.47
CA GLY A 63 13.95 -0.88 13.45
C GLY A 63 13.80 -1.35 14.90
N LEU A 64 12.67 -1.97 15.25
CA LEU A 64 12.40 -2.44 16.60
C LEU A 64 12.82 -3.90 16.79
N PHE A 65 12.32 -4.82 15.95
CA PHE A 65 12.49 -6.25 16.19
C PHE A 65 13.84 -6.76 15.69
N TRP A 66 14.21 -6.50 14.43
CA TRP A 66 15.50 -6.96 13.90
C TRP A 66 16.67 -6.27 14.62
N ASN A 67 16.69 -4.95 14.60
CA ASN A 67 17.73 -4.16 15.24
C ASN A 67 17.76 -4.36 16.77
N GLY A 68 16.59 -4.44 17.43
CA GLY A 68 16.50 -4.71 18.86
C GLY A 68 16.96 -6.11 19.25
N LEU A 69 16.63 -7.14 18.45
CA LEU A 69 17.10 -8.52 18.65
C LEU A 69 18.62 -8.59 18.64
N TRP A 70 19.26 -7.98 17.64
CA TRP A 70 20.72 -7.99 17.53
C TRP A 70 21.41 -7.11 18.56
N ALA A 71 20.78 -6.01 18.96
CA ALA A 71 21.26 -5.21 20.10
C ALA A 71 21.19 -5.98 21.42
N LEU A 72 20.14 -6.77 21.64
CA LEU A 72 19.98 -7.63 22.81
C LEU A 72 21.00 -8.79 22.78
N ALA A 73 21.17 -9.43 21.63
CA ALA A 73 22.14 -10.51 21.44
C ALA A 73 23.57 -10.05 21.74
N ASP A 74 23.98 -8.87 21.26
CA ASP A 74 25.32 -8.34 21.53
C ASP A 74 25.56 -8.08 23.03
N ARG A 75 24.52 -7.59 23.75
CA ARG A 75 24.57 -7.43 25.21
C ARG A 75 24.62 -8.76 25.94
N PHE A 76 23.85 -9.75 25.48
CA PHE A 76 23.77 -11.07 26.10
C PHE A 76 25.07 -11.85 25.94
N PHE A 77 25.62 -11.90 24.72
CA PHE A 77 26.89 -12.57 24.42
C PHE A 77 28.13 -11.75 24.78
N LYS A 78 27.95 -10.50 25.25
CA LYS A 78 29.03 -9.57 25.64
C LYS A 78 30.11 -9.43 24.57
N THR A 79 29.70 -9.41 23.30
CA THR A 79 30.60 -9.40 22.12
C THR A 79 31.25 -8.04 21.84
N GLY A 80 31.21 -7.10 22.78
CA GLY A 80 31.86 -5.79 22.67
C GLY A 80 31.41 -4.95 21.47
N GLY A 81 30.20 -5.18 20.93
CA GLY A 81 29.68 -4.48 19.76
C GLY A 81 29.95 -5.16 18.42
N ALA A 82 30.61 -6.33 18.37
CA ALA A 82 30.93 -7.00 17.11
C ALA A 82 29.66 -7.47 16.36
N ILE A 83 28.71 -8.09 17.06
CA ILE A 83 27.43 -8.53 16.46
C ILE A 83 26.64 -7.30 16.01
N ARG A 84 26.63 -6.26 16.86
CA ARG A 84 25.93 -5.02 16.59
C ARG A 84 26.43 -4.33 15.31
N ARG A 85 27.74 -4.23 15.11
CA ARG A 85 28.32 -3.62 13.89
C ARG A 85 27.97 -4.39 12.62
N THR A 86 27.81 -5.72 12.73
CA THR A 86 27.58 -6.60 11.58
C THR A 86 26.11 -6.77 11.23
N MET A 87 25.19 -6.77 12.20
CA MET A 87 23.79 -7.12 11.96
C MET A 87 22.78 -5.97 12.10
N ILE A 88 23.10 -4.92 12.87
CA ILE A 88 22.19 -3.76 12.99
C ILE A 88 22.19 -2.96 11.68
N ILE A 89 20.99 -2.64 11.23
CA ILE A 89 20.75 -1.74 10.11
C ILE A 89 20.86 -0.31 10.64
N SER A 90 21.86 0.42 10.16
CA SER A 90 22.09 1.84 10.50
C SER A 90 20.97 2.74 9.99
N SER A 91 20.90 3.96 10.52
CA SER A 91 19.91 4.96 10.09
C SER A 91 19.93 5.20 8.58
N ARG A 92 21.13 5.31 7.98
CA ARG A 92 21.30 5.49 6.53
C ARG A 92 20.81 4.30 5.72
N GLU A 93 21.11 3.09 6.17
CA GLU A 93 20.64 1.86 5.53
C GLU A 93 19.11 1.72 5.66
N LEU A 94 18.52 2.08 6.81
CA LEU A 94 17.07 2.10 7.02
C LEU A 94 16.39 3.11 6.09
N VAL A 95 16.96 4.31 5.91
CA VAL A 95 16.44 5.30 4.95
C VAL A 95 16.46 4.75 3.52
N PHE A 96 17.53 4.06 3.13
CA PHE A 96 17.61 3.43 1.81
C PHE A 96 16.54 2.34 1.63
N VAL A 97 16.41 1.43 2.60
CA VAL A 97 15.37 0.39 2.61
C VAL A 97 13.98 1.02 2.56
N MET A 98 13.78 2.13 3.28
CA MET A 98 12.54 2.88 3.31
C MET A 98 12.18 3.45 1.94
N VAL A 99 13.12 4.11 1.26
CA VAL A 99 12.88 4.66 -0.08
C VAL A 99 12.52 3.54 -1.05
N LEU A 100 13.28 2.44 -1.09
CA LEU A 100 12.97 1.30 -1.96
C LEU A 100 11.60 0.70 -1.68
N THR A 101 11.26 0.51 -0.40
CA THR A 101 9.97 -0.08 0.01
C THR A 101 8.81 0.86 -0.37
N LEU A 102 8.93 2.16 -0.13
CA LEU A 102 7.87 3.12 -0.49
C LEU A 102 7.66 3.22 -2.00
N VAL A 103 8.73 3.23 -2.80
CA VAL A 103 8.63 3.18 -4.27
C VAL A 103 7.92 1.91 -4.74
N SER A 104 8.20 0.76 -4.10
CA SER A 104 7.55 -0.51 -4.42
C SER A 104 6.06 -0.58 -4.07
N CYS A 105 5.55 0.38 -3.28
CA CYS A 105 4.12 0.47 -2.96
C CYS A 105 3.29 1.05 -4.12
N PHE A 106 3.90 1.67 -5.14
CA PHE A 106 3.16 2.26 -6.24
C PHE A 106 2.41 1.22 -7.11
N PRO A 107 3.06 0.16 -7.65
CA PRO A 107 2.40 -0.74 -8.60
C PRO A 107 1.26 -1.62 -8.06
N PRO A 108 1.41 -2.36 -6.93
CA PRO A 108 0.65 -3.60 -6.69
C PRO A 108 -0.85 -3.42 -6.46
N THR A 109 -1.28 -2.24 -6.02
CA THR A 109 -2.66 -1.98 -5.64
C THR A 109 -3.11 -0.61 -6.19
N SER A 110 -3.42 0.37 -5.34
CA SER A 110 -4.08 1.63 -5.68
C SER A 110 -3.38 2.45 -6.75
N GLY A 111 -2.04 2.37 -6.85
CA GLY A 111 -1.29 3.20 -7.78
C GLY A 111 -1.35 2.72 -9.24
N LEU A 112 -1.63 1.43 -9.49
CA LEU A 112 -1.74 0.91 -10.86
C LEU A 112 -2.66 -0.31 -10.94
N PHE A 113 -2.26 -1.41 -10.30
CA PHE A 113 -2.89 -2.71 -10.53
C PHE A 113 -4.26 -2.89 -9.88
N ARG A 114 -4.78 -1.96 -9.07
CA ARG A 114 -6.17 -1.99 -8.62
C ARG A 114 -7.16 -1.91 -9.79
N TYR A 115 -6.80 -1.15 -10.83
CA TYR A 115 -7.68 -0.87 -11.96
C TYR A 115 -7.12 -1.42 -13.26
N PHE A 116 -5.82 -1.19 -13.52
CA PHE A 116 -5.19 -1.44 -14.81
C PHE A 116 -5.44 -2.86 -15.35
N HIS A 117 -5.18 -3.89 -14.54
CA HIS A 117 -5.34 -5.27 -14.98
C HIS A 117 -6.80 -5.63 -15.31
N ARG A 118 -7.78 -5.19 -14.49
CA ARG A 118 -9.21 -5.46 -14.71
C ARG A 118 -9.70 -4.69 -15.93
N MET A 119 -9.28 -3.44 -16.11
CA MET A 119 -9.64 -2.64 -17.28
C MET A 119 -9.20 -3.27 -18.61
N LEU A 120 -8.07 -3.98 -18.63
CA LEU A 120 -7.63 -4.73 -19.81
C LEU A 120 -8.43 -6.03 -20.02
N MET A 121 -8.80 -6.71 -18.94
CA MET A 121 -9.47 -8.01 -19.03
C MET A 121 -10.97 -7.90 -19.31
N MET A 122 -11.64 -6.89 -18.75
CA MET A 122 -13.10 -6.77 -18.74
C MET A 122 -13.74 -6.73 -20.13
N PRO A 123 -13.26 -5.93 -21.12
CA PRO A 123 -13.91 -5.86 -22.43
C PRO A 123 -14.00 -7.24 -23.10
N TRP A 124 -12.88 -7.96 -23.13
CA TRP A 124 -12.79 -9.28 -23.73
C TRP A 124 -13.51 -10.35 -22.92
N TYR A 125 -13.53 -10.24 -21.58
CA TYR A 125 -14.33 -11.13 -20.73
C TYR A 125 -15.83 -10.97 -21.02
N TYR A 126 -16.34 -9.73 -21.10
CA TYR A 126 -17.74 -9.49 -21.43
C TYR A 126 -18.13 -9.94 -22.83
N LEU A 127 -17.22 -9.80 -23.80
CA LEU A 127 -17.44 -10.30 -25.17
C LEU A 127 -17.89 -11.78 -25.18
N SER A 128 -17.31 -12.63 -24.33
CA SER A 128 -17.69 -14.06 -24.25
C SER A 128 -19.14 -14.32 -23.78
N SER A 129 -19.78 -13.33 -23.16
CA SER A 129 -21.14 -13.43 -22.64
C SER A 129 -22.16 -12.61 -23.44
N HIS A 130 -21.72 -11.85 -24.45
CA HIS A 130 -22.54 -10.93 -25.22
C HIS A 130 -22.41 -11.23 -26.72
N ALA A 131 -23.27 -12.13 -27.23
CA ALA A 131 -23.29 -12.51 -28.66
C ALA A 131 -23.50 -11.31 -29.59
N ASP A 132 -24.22 -10.28 -29.14
CA ASP A 132 -24.41 -9.04 -29.89
C ASP A 132 -23.07 -8.32 -30.15
N TRP A 133 -22.16 -8.32 -29.17
CA TRP A 133 -20.86 -7.65 -29.30
C TRP A 133 -19.95 -8.35 -30.30
N GLU A 134 -20.05 -9.68 -30.37
CA GLU A 134 -19.35 -10.50 -31.35
C GLU A 134 -19.93 -10.27 -32.75
N SER A 135 -21.26 -10.24 -32.90
CA SER A 135 -21.90 -10.00 -34.20
C SER A 135 -21.57 -8.64 -34.81
N TYR A 136 -21.34 -7.62 -33.98
CA TYR A 136 -20.89 -6.29 -34.42
C TYR A 136 -19.36 -6.11 -34.44
N GLU A 137 -18.58 -7.16 -34.13
CA GLU A 137 -17.12 -7.13 -34.08
C GLU A 137 -16.57 -5.95 -33.26
N LEU A 138 -17.24 -5.59 -32.15
CA LEU A 138 -16.99 -4.32 -31.46
C LEU A 138 -15.52 -4.16 -31.05
N LEU A 139 -14.90 -5.21 -30.51
CA LEU A 139 -13.52 -5.17 -30.04
C LEU A 139 -12.51 -5.39 -31.16
N SER A 140 -12.72 -6.38 -32.03
CA SER A 140 -11.78 -6.71 -33.11
C SER A 140 -11.67 -5.60 -34.15
N LYS A 141 -12.78 -4.89 -34.44
CA LYS A 141 -12.82 -3.84 -35.46
C LYS A 141 -12.43 -2.45 -34.94
N HIS A 142 -12.81 -2.11 -33.70
CA HIS A 142 -12.64 -0.74 -33.19
C HIS A 142 -11.48 -0.57 -32.22
N MET A 143 -10.91 -1.66 -31.70
CA MET A 143 -9.79 -1.61 -30.78
C MET A 143 -8.58 -2.36 -31.32
N ARG A 144 -7.38 -1.87 -30.99
CA ARG A 144 -6.13 -2.55 -31.34
C ARG A 144 -5.97 -3.77 -30.41
N PRO A 145 -6.05 -5.02 -30.90
CA PRO A 145 -6.05 -6.19 -30.01
C PRO A 145 -4.75 -6.31 -29.19
N GLN A 146 -3.63 -5.82 -29.74
CA GLN A 146 -2.30 -5.89 -29.14
C GLN A 146 -2.20 -5.24 -27.75
N ILE A 147 -3.08 -4.30 -27.42
CA ILE A 147 -3.08 -3.65 -26.10
C ILE A 147 -3.65 -4.54 -24.99
N PHE A 148 -4.21 -5.71 -25.35
CA PHE A 148 -4.84 -6.68 -24.45
C PHE A 148 -4.08 -8.00 -24.42
N PRO A 149 -4.20 -8.80 -23.33
CA PRO A 149 -3.60 -10.11 -23.26
C PRO A 149 -4.10 -11.06 -24.36
N LYS A 150 -3.21 -11.90 -24.90
CA LYS A 150 -3.60 -12.97 -25.85
C LYS A 150 -4.20 -14.18 -25.10
N PRO A 151 -5.09 -14.98 -25.70
CA PRO A 151 -5.61 -14.92 -27.07
C PRO A 151 -6.86 -14.03 -27.21
N TRP A 152 -7.14 -13.57 -28.43
CA TRP A 152 -8.30 -12.73 -28.74
C TRP A 152 -9.39 -13.56 -29.44
N LEU A 153 -10.65 -13.39 -29.03
CA LEU A 153 -11.80 -13.99 -29.73
C LEU A 153 -11.85 -13.45 -31.17
N GLY A 154 -12.06 -14.34 -32.15
CA GLY A 154 -12.15 -14.00 -33.59
C GLY A 154 -10.87 -14.20 -34.40
N ASP A 155 -9.72 -14.39 -33.75
CA ASP A 155 -8.46 -14.76 -34.42
C ASP A 155 -8.44 -16.29 -34.52
N GLY A 156 -8.83 -16.84 -35.68
CA GLY A 156 -9.08 -18.28 -35.87
C GLY A 156 -7.94 -19.17 -35.35
N ALA A 157 -8.32 -20.30 -34.74
CA ALA A 157 -7.45 -21.37 -34.21
C ALA A 157 -6.81 -21.19 -32.82
N PHE A 158 -7.13 -20.14 -32.05
CA PHE A 158 -6.81 -20.18 -30.62
C PHE A 158 -7.81 -21.08 -29.89
N SER A 159 -7.30 -22.10 -29.22
CA SER A 159 -8.09 -23.03 -28.43
C SER A 159 -8.95 -22.24 -27.44
N GLN A 160 -10.27 -22.47 -27.43
CA GLN A 160 -11.19 -21.92 -26.43
C GLN A 160 -10.66 -22.14 -25.00
N ILE A 161 -9.86 -23.19 -24.80
CA ILE A 161 -9.12 -23.51 -23.58
C ILE A 161 -8.11 -22.41 -23.18
N ASP A 162 -7.37 -21.83 -24.13
CA ASP A 162 -6.42 -20.75 -23.86
C ASP A 162 -7.13 -19.43 -23.54
N TYR A 163 -8.27 -19.17 -24.18
CA TYR A 163 -9.10 -18.03 -23.84
C TYR A 163 -9.67 -18.16 -22.41
N GLU A 164 -10.20 -19.34 -22.05
CA GLU A 164 -10.66 -19.61 -20.68
C GLU A 164 -9.52 -19.50 -19.67
N ARG A 165 -8.32 -20.00 -20.01
CA ARG A 165 -7.10 -19.89 -19.18
C ARG A 165 -6.76 -18.45 -18.84
N VAL A 166 -6.91 -17.53 -19.79
CA VAL A 166 -6.50 -16.13 -19.65
C VAL A 166 -7.61 -15.27 -19.08
N TYR A 167 -8.80 -15.27 -19.70
CA TYR A 167 -9.87 -14.32 -19.38
C TYR A 167 -10.83 -14.81 -18.30
N LYS A 168 -11.39 -16.01 -18.46
CA LYS A 168 -12.39 -16.54 -17.52
C LYS A 168 -11.76 -16.82 -16.16
N ASN A 169 -10.64 -17.54 -16.15
CA ASN A 169 -9.95 -17.91 -14.93
C ASN A 169 -9.32 -16.72 -14.18
N PHE A 170 -9.14 -15.57 -14.83
CA PHE A 170 -8.73 -14.33 -14.15
C PHE A 170 -9.77 -13.88 -13.12
N PHE A 171 -11.07 -14.06 -13.42
CA PHE A 171 -12.16 -13.68 -12.53
C PHE A 171 -12.64 -14.84 -11.65
N THR A 172 -12.64 -16.07 -12.16
CA THR A 172 -13.16 -17.24 -11.43
C THR A 172 -12.09 -18.00 -10.64
N GLY A 173 -10.80 -17.70 -10.84
CA GLY A 173 -9.68 -18.46 -10.30
C GLY A 173 -9.33 -19.68 -11.15
N MET A 174 -8.04 -20.05 -11.17
CA MET A 174 -7.52 -21.23 -11.88
C MET A 174 -7.53 -22.52 -11.04
N ALA A 175 -7.51 -22.40 -9.70
CA ALA A 175 -7.44 -23.52 -8.79
C ALA A 175 -8.78 -24.27 -8.75
N LYS A 176 -8.74 -25.60 -8.75
CA LYS A 176 -9.92 -26.46 -8.56
C LYS A 176 -9.84 -27.15 -7.21
N GLY A 177 -10.81 -26.89 -6.33
CA GLY A 177 -10.82 -27.45 -4.98
C GLY A 177 -9.60 -27.01 -4.16
N ASN A 178 -8.89 -27.96 -3.57
CA ASN A 178 -7.69 -27.72 -2.74
C ASN A 178 -6.36 -27.77 -3.52
N GLU A 179 -6.40 -27.89 -4.85
CA GLU A 179 -5.17 -27.94 -5.63
C GLU A 179 -4.54 -26.56 -5.81
N THR A 180 -3.26 -26.43 -5.48
CA THR A 180 -2.48 -25.21 -5.75
C THR A 180 -2.04 -25.17 -7.20
N VAL A 181 -2.21 -24.01 -7.85
CA VAL A 181 -1.71 -23.79 -9.21
C VAL A 181 -0.25 -23.35 -9.14
N PRO A 182 0.69 -24.07 -9.77
CA PRO A 182 2.08 -23.66 -9.79
C PRO A 182 2.29 -22.42 -10.66
N LEU A 183 3.30 -21.61 -10.33
CA LEU A 183 3.58 -20.31 -10.97
C LEU A 183 3.75 -20.40 -12.49
N TRP A 184 4.36 -21.48 -13.01
CA TRP A 184 4.58 -21.66 -14.45
C TRP A 184 3.31 -21.96 -15.25
N LYS A 185 2.19 -22.33 -14.60
CA LYS A 185 0.89 -22.50 -15.27
C LYS A 185 0.11 -21.18 -15.41
N LEU A 186 0.52 -20.14 -14.69
CA LEU A 186 -0.10 -18.82 -14.81
C LEU A 186 0.06 -18.28 -16.23
N PRO A 187 -0.93 -17.54 -16.76
CA PRO A 187 -0.90 -16.99 -18.12
C PRO A 187 0.06 -15.80 -18.29
N LEU A 188 1.27 -15.85 -17.73
CA LEU A 188 2.24 -14.74 -17.78
C LEU A 188 2.66 -14.42 -19.21
N ASP A 189 2.71 -15.44 -20.08
CA ASP A 189 2.96 -15.33 -21.51
C ASP A 189 1.97 -14.40 -22.22
N ALA A 190 0.69 -14.47 -21.87
CA ALA A 190 -0.35 -13.61 -22.42
C ALA A 190 -0.13 -12.12 -22.11
N TRP A 191 0.51 -11.80 -20.99
CA TRP A 191 0.68 -10.43 -20.48
C TRP A 191 1.93 -9.73 -21.01
N VAL A 192 2.89 -10.45 -21.59
CA VAL A 192 4.16 -9.85 -22.05
C VAL A 192 3.91 -8.73 -23.07
N GLN A 193 3.10 -9.01 -24.10
CA GLN A 193 2.82 -8.06 -25.17
C GLN A 193 2.11 -6.78 -24.68
N PRO A 194 0.97 -6.85 -23.96
CA PRO A 194 0.34 -5.64 -23.46
C PRO A 194 1.26 -4.87 -22.50
N LEU A 195 2.01 -5.55 -21.64
CA LEU A 195 2.94 -4.87 -20.73
C LEU A 195 4.03 -4.10 -21.49
N ILE A 196 4.59 -4.65 -22.57
CA ILE A 196 5.57 -3.92 -23.41
C ILE A 196 4.94 -2.68 -24.05
N ILE A 197 3.69 -2.76 -24.50
CA ILE A 197 3.00 -1.64 -25.15
C ILE A 197 2.64 -0.54 -24.15
N TRP A 198 2.19 -0.92 -22.96
CA TRP A 198 1.80 0.03 -21.91
C TRP A 198 3.00 0.56 -21.12
N ALA A 199 4.12 -0.18 -21.03
CA ALA A 199 5.28 0.20 -20.23
C ALA A 199 5.83 1.59 -20.58
N PRO A 200 6.05 1.98 -21.85
CA PRO A 200 6.52 3.32 -22.18
C PRO A 200 5.61 4.42 -21.63
N LEU A 201 4.28 4.26 -21.75
CA LEU A 201 3.33 5.23 -21.23
C LEU A 201 3.37 5.30 -19.69
N LEU A 202 3.42 4.14 -19.03
CA LEU A 202 3.49 4.06 -17.57
C LEU A 202 4.80 4.65 -17.03
N ILE A 203 5.92 4.41 -17.70
CA ILE A 203 7.23 4.98 -17.35
C ILE A 203 7.22 6.49 -17.56
N LEU A 204 6.71 6.98 -18.70
CA LEU A 204 6.59 8.42 -18.96
C LEU A 204 5.68 9.11 -17.94
N LEU A 205 4.57 8.48 -17.57
CA LEU A 205 3.68 8.99 -16.53
C LEU A 205 4.41 9.07 -15.16
N ALA A 206 5.12 8.01 -14.78
CA ALA A 206 5.91 8.01 -13.54
C ALA A 206 6.99 9.10 -13.55
N LEU A 207 7.71 9.27 -14.67
CA LEU A 207 8.71 10.33 -14.83
C LEU A 207 8.08 11.73 -14.78
N ALA A 208 6.91 11.92 -15.38
CA ALA A 208 6.18 13.17 -15.32
C ALA A 208 5.76 13.52 -13.89
N LEU A 209 5.25 12.54 -13.14
CA LEU A 209 4.87 12.73 -11.73
C LEU A 209 6.09 13.02 -10.85
N ILE A 210 7.21 12.33 -11.04
CA ILE A 210 8.47 12.60 -10.34
C ILE A 210 8.98 14.01 -10.68
N SER A 211 8.93 14.40 -11.95
CA SER A 211 9.36 15.73 -12.40
C SER A 211 8.49 16.83 -11.79
N LEU A 212 7.17 16.61 -11.75
CA LEU A 212 6.22 17.50 -11.09
C LEU A 212 6.50 17.60 -9.59
N GLN A 213 6.81 16.47 -8.93
CA GLN A 213 7.20 16.46 -7.52
C GLN A 213 8.44 17.34 -7.30
N PHE A 214 9.48 17.27 -8.14
CA PHE A 214 10.66 18.14 -8.01
C PHE A 214 10.34 19.62 -8.20
N LEU A 215 9.49 19.96 -9.17
CA LEU A 215 9.06 21.33 -9.42
C LEU A 215 8.33 21.92 -8.20
N VAL A 216 7.38 21.14 -7.68
CA VAL A 216 6.45 21.59 -6.64
C VAL A 216 7.07 21.48 -5.24
N HIS A 217 7.99 20.54 -5.00
CA HIS A 217 8.61 20.33 -3.69
C HIS A 217 9.31 21.58 -3.15
N ARG A 218 10.01 22.33 -4.02
CA ARG A 218 10.66 23.59 -3.61
C ARG A 218 9.63 24.63 -3.19
N GLN A 219 8.54 24.75 -3.94
CA GLN A 219 7.46 25.68 -3.64
C GLN A 219 6.80 25.36 -2.29
N TRP A 220 6.37 24.11 -2.11
CA TRP A 220 5.69 23.67 -0.90
C TRP A 220 6.60 23.63 0.32
N GLY A 221 7.85 23.19 0.17
CA GLY A 221 8.77 23.04 1.29
C GLY A 221 9.40 24.35 1.76
N VAL A 222 9.78 25.25 0.84
CA VAL A 222 10.52 26.47 1.19
C VAL A 222 9.59 27.68 1.32
N HIS A 223 8.69 27.89 0.35
CA HIS A 223 7.87 29.11 0.32
C HIS A 223 6.59 28.96 1.14
N GLU A 224 5.92 27.81 1.05
CA GLU A 224 4.65 27.57 1.76
C GLU A 224 4.83 26.82 3.09
N GLN A 225 6.04 26.32 3.37
CA GLN A 225 6.41 25.60 4.60
C GLN A 225 5.41 24.50 4.98
N LEU A 226 4.85 23.82 3.98
CA LEU A 226 3.91 22.73 4.19
C LEU A 226 4.59 21.60 4.96
N SER A 227 3.87 21.10 5.97
CA SER A 227 4.31 19.93 6.72
C SER A 227 4.23 18.69 5.83
N TYR A 228 5.21 17.79 5.95
CA TYR A 228 5.21 16.48 5.30
C TYR A 228 5.03 15.35 6.34
N PRO A 229 3.81 15.17 6.89
CA PRO A 229 3.52 14.20 7.95
C PRO A 229 4.09 12.80 7.69
N VAL A 230 3.86 12.28 6.50
CA VAL A 230 4.23 10.92 6.12
C VAL A 230 5.76 10.76 6.13
N ALA A 231 6.48 11.76 5.61
CA ALA A 231 7.94 11.77 5.63
C ALA A 231 8.50 11.93 7.05
N GLN A 232 7.86 12.73 7.90
CA GLN A 232 8.25 12.89 9.30
C GLN A 232 8.08 11.58 10.09
N VAL A 233 6.93 10.92 9.94
CA VAL A 233 6.68 9.61 10.56
C VAL A 233 7.67 8.57 10.04
N ALA A 234 7.90 8.51 8.73
CA ALA A 234 8.83 7.54 8.13
C ALA A 234 10.28 7.78 8.60
N GLY A 235 10.69 9.05 8.66
CA GLY A 235 12.00 9.46 9.19
C GLY A 235 12.17 9.10 10.66
N SER A 236 11.13 9.22 11.48
CA SER A 236 11.18 8.87 12.91
C SER A 236 11.48 7.39 13.18
N PHE A 237 11.09 6.50 12.25
CA PHE A 237 11.43 5.08 12.31
C PHE A 237 12.85 4.76 11.82
N CYS A 238 13.56 5.73 11.26
CA CYS A 238 14.93 5.58 10.79
C CYS A 238 15.94 6.34 11.65
N ASP A 239 15.53 7.37 12.40
CA ASP A 239 16.45 8.20 13.18
C ASP A 239 16.95 7.47 14.43
N MET A 240 18.28 7.44 14.59
CA MET A 240 18.98 6.73 15.67
C MET A 240 19.98 7.62 16.41
N LYS A 241 20.00 8.93 16.11
CA LYS A 241 21.00 9.89 16.63
C LYS A 241 20.98 10.00 18.16
N GLY A 242 19.80 9.93 18.76
CA GLY A 242 19.57 9.98 20.21
C GLY A 242 19.67 8.62 20.92
N SER A 243 19.91 7.53 20.19
CA SER A 243 19.73 6.17 20.72
C SER A 243 20.78 5.78 21.77
N GLY A 244 21.82 6.60 21.98
CA GLY A 244 22.84 6.41 23.01
C GLY A 244 23.54 5.04 22.90
N GLY A 245 23.63 4.49 21.69
CA GLY A 245 24.18 3.16 21.48
C GLY A 245 23.21 2.01 21.75
N ARG A 246 21.89 2.24 21.78
CA ARG A 246 20.90 1.15 21.92
C ARG A 246 20.67 0.37 20.62
N GLY A 247 21.01 0.96 19.47
CA GLY A 247 20.90 0.28 18.18
C GLY A 247 19.47 0.14 17.67
N VAL A 248 18.51 0.84 18.27
CA VAL A 248 17.12 0.96 17.81
C VAL A 248 16.79 2.44 17.56
N PRO A 249 15.85 2.76 16.65
CA PRO A 249 15.36 4.12 16.44
C PRO A 249 14.83 4.79 17.70
N ASP A 250 14.98 6.11 17.77
CA ASP A 250 14.71 6.91 18.98
C ASP A 250 13.24 6.88 19.39
N ILE A 251 12.34 6.83 18.40
CA ILE A 251 10.89 6.79 18.63
C ILE A 251 10.46 5.62 19.52
N PHE A 252 11.12 4.46 19.40
CA PHE A 252 10.81 3.27 20.20
C PHE A 252 11.25 3.37 21.65
N SER A 253 12.07 4.36 21.99
CA SER A 253 12.43 4.64 23.39
C SER A 253 11.43 5.56 24.09
N ASN A 254 10.53 6.21 23.33
CA ASN A 254 9.56 7.14 23.87
C ASN A 254 8.37 6.39 24.50
N ARG A 255 8.09 6.64 25.79
CA ARG A 255 6.95 6.02 26.50
C ARG A 255 5.60 6.44 25.93
N LEU A 256 5.47 7.68 25.45
CA LEU A 256 4.22 8.19 24.87
C LEU A 256 3.87 7.45 23.56
N PHE A 257 4.88 7.09 22.77
CA PHE A 257 4.68 6.26 21.58
C PHE A 257 4.00 4.93 21.94
N TRP A 258 4.46 4.25 22.99
CA TRP A 258 3.89 2.99 23.44
C TRP A 258 2.47 3.11 23.99
N TRP A 259 2.15 4.21 24.68
CA TRP A 259 0.79 4.47 25.13
C TRP A 259 -0.21 4.64 23.98
N GLY A 260 0.23 5.16 22.83
CA GLY A 260 -0.61 5.20 21.62
C GLY A 260 -0.59 3.89 20.83
N PHE A 261 0.60 3.27 20.68
CA PHE A 261 0.80 2.12 19.81
C PHE A 261 0.21 0.83 20.38
N VAL A 262 0.45 0.50 21.65
CA VAL A 262 0.05 -0.80 22.24
C VAL A 262 -1.47 -0.98 22.25
N PRO A 263 -2.29 -0.02 22.71
CA PRO A 263 -3.74 -0.22 22.73
C PRO A 263 -4.33 -0.43 21.33
N VAL A 264 -3.89 0.37 20.36
CA VAL A 264 -4.35 0.24 18.97
C VAL A 264 -3.88 -1.08 18.36
N LEU A 265 -2.62 -1.49 18.60
CA LEU A 265 -2.11 -2.77 18.13
C LEU A 265 -2.91 -3.94 18.73
N CYS A 266 -3.21 -3.91 20.04
CA CYS A 266 -4.01 -4.94 20.69
C CYS A 266 -5.41 -5.06 20.07
N LEU A 267 -6.09 -3.93 19.82
CA LEU A 267 -7.39 -3.94 19.15
C LEU A 267 -7.31 -4.56 17.75
N LEU A 268 -6.31 -4.17 16.95
CA LEU A 268 -6.12 -4.72 15.60
C LEU A 268 -5.71 -6.20 15.61
N LEU A 269 -4.94 -6.64 16.63
CA LEU A 269 -4.58 -8.04 16.80
C LEU A 269 -5.79 -8.89 17.19
N ILE A 270 -6.72 -8.39 18.00
CA ILE A 270 -7.97 -9.08 18.32
C ILE A 270 -8.79 -9.29 17.04
N ASP A 271 -8.97 -8.22 16.23
CA ASP A 271 -9.64 -8.32 14.93
C ASP A 271 -8.96 -9.34 14.01
N TYR A 272 -7.62 -9.34 13.97
CA TYR A 272 -6.86 -10.31 13.19
C TYR A 272 -7.05 -11.74 13.70
N PHE A 273 -6.97 -11.98 15.00
CA PHE A 273 -7.18 -13.32 15.56
C PHE A 273 -8.61 -13.82 15.37
N ALA A 274 -9.60 -12.95 15.45
CA ALA A 274 -10.99 -13.29 15.15
C ALA A 274 -11.18 -13.77 13.70
N LEU A 275 -10.41 -13.22 12.74
CA LEU A 275 -10.41 -13.69 11.35
C LEU A 275 -9.93 -15.14 11.21
N TRP A 276 -8.88 -15.52 11.94
CA TRP A 276 -8.29 -16.87 11.86
C TRP A 276 -8.96 -17.90 12.78
N PHE A 277 -9.50 -17.44 13.91
CA PHE A 277 -10.11 -18.28 14.94
C PHE A 277 -11.52 -17.79 15.32
N PRO A 278 -12.48 -17.78 14.38
CA PRO A 278 -13.80 -17.17 14.59
C PRO A 278 -14.60 -17.83 15.73
N ASN A 279 -14.36 -19.12 16.01
CA ASN A 279 -15.05 -19.84 17.07
C ASN A 279 -14.47 -19.58 18.48
N SER A 280 -13.26 -19.02 18.57
CA SER A 280 -12.51 -18.90 19.83
C SER A 280 -12.31 -17.45 20.26
N VAL A 281 -12.27 -16.51 19.31
CA VAL A 281 -12.02 -15.09 19.57
C VAL A 281 -13.17 -14.29 18.96
N PRO A 282 -13.99 -13.59 19.76
CA PRO A 282 -15.03 -12.72 19.24
C PRO A 282 -14.38 -11.53 18.53
N ALA A 283 -14.92 -11.16 17.37
CA ALA A 283 -14.45 -9.97 16.67
C ALA A 283 -14.73 -8.72 17.52
N ALA A 284 -13.89 -7.68 17.42
CA ALA A 284 -14.10 -6.47 18.23
C ALA A 284 -15.46 -5.81 17.92
N ILE A 285 -15.97 -5.98 16.69
CA ILE A 285 -17.30 -5.50 16.29
C ILE A 285 -18.46 -6.24 16.98
N GLU A 286 -18.26 -7.50 17.37
CA GLU A 286 -19.26 -8.29 18.11
C GLU A 286 -19.25 -7.93 19.59
N ALA A 287 -18.06 -7.69 20.16
CA ALA A 287 -17.91 -7.32 21.55
C ALA A 287 -18.29 -5.85 21.82
N MET A 288 -18.03 -4.96 20.86
CA MET A 288 -18.29 -3.52 20.95
C MET A 288 -18.91 -3.03 19.63
N PRO A 289 -20.20 -3.35 19.39
CA PRO A 289 -20.92 -2.79 18.25
C PRO A 289 -20.88 -1.25 18.32
N ASP A 290 -20.69 -0.60 17.17
CA ASP A 290 -20.55 0.85 17.01
C ASP A 290 -19.25 1.52 17.52
N PHE A 291 -18.33 0.80 18.17
CA PHE A 291 -17.08 1.41 18.63
C PHE A 291 -16.19 1.89 17.47
N LYS A 292 -16.01 1.02 16.46
CA LYS A 292 -15.11 1.28 15.32
C LYS A 292 -15.87 1.75 14.09
N SER A 293 -17.05 1.21 13.84
CA SER A 293 -17.86 1.51 12.66
C SER A 293 -19.31 1.63 13.06
N TRP A 294 -19.97 2.72 12.65
CA TRP A 294 -21.38 2.98 12.94
C TRP A 294 -22.10 3.47 11.69
N HIS A 295 -23.43 3.32 11.69
CA HIS A 295 -24.27 3.78 10.60
C HIS A 295 -24.88 5.15 10.90
N LEU A 296 -24.69 6.10 9.99
CA LEU A 296 -25.32 7.42 10.02
C LEU A 296 -26.28 7.51 8.82
N PRO A 297 -27.60 7.57 8.99
CA PRO A 297 -28.55 7.54 7.86
C PRO A 297 -28.64 8.91 7.16
N VAL A 298 -27.55 9.38 6.56
CA VAL A 298 -27.42 10.69 5.90
C VAL A 298 -28.40 10.78 4.73
N ASN A 299 -28.52 9.71 3.94
CA ASN A 299 -29.41 9.65 2.77
C ASN A 299 -30.91 9.72 3.10
N ASP A 300 -31.29 9.33 4.32
CA ASP A 300 -32.68 9.39 4.76
C ASP A 300 -33.03 10.78 5.29
N LYS A 301 -32.05 11.43 5.94
CA LYS A 301 -32.20 12.79 6.47
C LYS A 301 -32.07 13.86 5.38
N ILE A 302 -31.29 13.59 4.33
CA ILE A 302 -31.05 14.51 3.22
C ILE A 302 -31.35 13.79 1.89
N PRO A 303 -32.63 13.73 1.47
CA PRO A 303 -33.05 12.91 0.34
C PRO A 303 -32.43 13.31 -1.01
N ILE A 304 -32.03 14.57 -1.18
CA ILE A 304 -31.43 15.06 -2.43
C ILE A 304 -30.12 14.33 -2.76
N LEU A 305 -29.39 13.89 -1.72
CA LEU A 305 -28.13 13.17 -1.85
C LEU A 305 -28.29 11.80 -2.53
N ARG A 306 -29.48 11.19 -2.50
CA ARG A 306 -29.75 9.89 -3.16
C ARG A 306 -29.56 9.90 -4.67
N LYS A 307 -29.50 11.08 -5.29
CA LYS A 307 -29.23 11.23 -6.73
C LYS A 307 -27.77 10.99 -7.09
N VAL A 308 -26.86 11.09 -6.12
CA VAL A 308 -25.42 11.00 -6.34
C VAL A 308 -24.96 9.54 -6.30
N PRO A 309 -24.21 9.06 -7.31
CA PRO A 309 -23.58 7.75 -7.27
C PRO A 309 -22.69 7.58 -6.03
N ASP A 310 -22.67 6.38 -5.47
CA ASP A 310 -21.80 6.00 -4.34
C ASP A 310 -21.98 6.76 -3.02
N ILE A 311 -23.02 7.58 -2.90
CA ILE A 311 -23.31 8.36 -1.68
C ILE A 311 -23.59 7.51 -0.44
N TRP A 312 -23.89 6.22 -0.62
CA TRP A 312 -24.03 5.23 0.46
C TRP A 312 -22.78 5.14 1.34
N CYS A 313 -21.60 5.51 0.82
CA CYS A 313 -20.35 5.55 1.59
C CYS A 313 -20.41 6.54 2.77
N LEU A 314 -21.18 7.63 2.66
CA LEU A 314 -21.36 8.60 3.75
C LEU A 314 -22.21 8.03 4.88
N ASN A 315 -22.98 6.97 4.63
CA ASN A 315 -23.75 6.37 5.70
C ASN A 315 -22.92 5.44 6.59
N GLY A 316 -21.82 4.90 6.06
CA GLY A 316 -20.88 4.07 6.83
C GLY A 316 -19.78 4.94 7.41
N GLN A 317 -19.78 5.14 8.71
CA GLN A 317 -18.70 5.85 9.40
C GLN A 317 -17.76 4.84 10.02
N THR A 318 -16.45 5.05 9.90
CA THR A 318 -15.44 4.15 10.48
C THR A 318 -14.27 4.96 11.01
N ILE A 319 -13.86 4.66 12.24
CA ILE A 319 -12.64 5.21 12.84
C ILE A 319 -11.44 4.52 12.22
N TYR A 320 -10.63 5.32 11.52
CA TYR A 320 -9.30 4.93 11.08
C TYR A 320 -8.27 5.57 12.01
N PHE A 321 -7.66 4.77 12.89
CA PHE A 321 -6.62 5.24 13.82
C PHE A 321 -5.42 5.89 13.10
N THR A 322 -5.12 5.45 11.88
CA THR A 322 -4.08 6.06 11.03
C THR A 322 -4.44 7.47 10.57
N ILE A 323 -5.73 7.73 10.27
CA ILE A 323 -6.22 9.07 9.91
C ILE A 323 -6.23 9.97 11.13
N ILE A 324 -6.63 9.47 12.30
CA ILE A 324 -6.53 10.21 13.56
C ILE A 324 -5.08 10.61 13.82
N GLY A 325 -4.14 9.67 13.69
CA GLY A 325 -2.71 9.96 13.82
C GLY A 325 -2.23 11.02 12.83
N LEU A 326 -2.65 10.94 11.56
CA LEU A 326 -2.29 11.92 10.53
C LEU A 326 -2.83 13.32 10.85
N ALA A 327 -4.05 13.42 11.38
CA ALA A 327 -4.68 14.70 11.71
C ALA A 327 -3.87 15.51 12.73
N PHE A 328 -3.06 14.87 13.59
CA PHE A 328 -2.14 15.57 14.49
C PHE A 328 -0.94 16.22 13.80
N PHE A 329 -0.59 15.79 12.59
CA PHE A 329 0.52 16.33 11.81
C PHE A 329 0.07 17.34 10.74
N VAL A 330 -1.23 17.50 10.54
CA VAL A 330 -1.83 18.35 9.52
C VAL A 330 -2.52 19.55 10.21
N SER A 331 -2.64 20.68 9.51
CA SER A 331 -3.35 21.84 10.07
C SER A 331 -4.83 21.51 10.33
N SER A 332 -5.41 22.19 11.32
CA SER A 332 -6.83 22.03 11.68
C SER A 332 -7.75 22.38 10.51
N GLU A 333 -7.40 23.38 9.70
CA GLU A 333 -8.14 23.81 8.52
C GLU A 333 -8.19 22.73 7.44
N VAL A 334 -7.06 22.07 7.17
CA VAL A 334 -6.99 20.97 6.19
C VAL A 334 -7.75 19.77 6.73
N SER A 335 -7.62 19.46 8.03
CA SER A 335 -8.37 18.36 8.66
C SER A 335 -9.88 18.59 8.60
N LEU A 336 -10.34 19.83 8.85
CA LEU A 336 -11.75 20.21 8.73
C LEU A 336 -12.23 20.07 7.28
N THR A 337 -11.42 20.53 6.31
CA THR A 337 -11.75 20.45 4.89
C THR A 337 -11.85 18.99 4.42
N MET A 338 -10.93 18.12 4.84
CA MET A 338 -10.98 16.69 4.51
C MET A 338 -12.24 16.01 5.04
N GLY A 339 -12.72 16.39 6.23
CA GLY A 339 -13.96 15.86 6.80
C GLY A 339 -15.23 16.37 6.11
N LEU A 340 -15.28 17.64 5.73
CA LEU A 340 -16.47 18.26 5.12
C LEU A 340 -16.56 18.06 3.60
N ALA A 341 -15.43 17.90 2.90
CA ALA A 341 -15.38 17.83 1.45
C ALA A 341 -16.27 16.72 0.86
N PRO A 342 -16.31 15.48 1.38
CA PRO A 342 -17.20 14.43 0.85
C PRO A 342 -18.69 14.81 0.93
N ILE A 343 -19.10 15.45 2.02
CA ILE A 343 -20.49 15.89 2.22
C ILE A 343 -20.82 17.03 1.25
N LEU A 344 -19.95 18.03 1.15
CA LEU A 344 -20.12 19.15 0.23
C LEU A 344 -20.16 18.67 -1.23
N LEU A 345 -19.27 17.76 -1.62
CA LEU A 345 -19.23 17.19 -2.95
C LEU A 345 -20.50 16.40 -3.27
N GLY A 346 -21.03 15.66 -2.28
CA GLY A 346 -22.35 15.03 -2.39
C GLY A 346 -23.47 16.05 -2.59
N ILE A 347 -23.47 17.17 -1.84
CA ILE A 347 -24.49 18.22 -2.02
C ILE A 347 -24.38 18.86 -3.40
N PHE A 348 -23.17 19.24 -3.84
CA PHE A 348 -22.98 19.87 -5.14
C PHE A 348 -23.26 18.94 -6.31
N GLY A 349 -22.90 17.66 -6.22
CA GLY A 349 -23.20 16.68 -7.26
C GLY A 349 -24.68 16.29 -7.34
N SER A 350 -25.51 16.75 -6.39
CA SER A 350 -26.96 16.49 -6.38
C SER A 350 -27.79 17.54 -7.13
N PHE A 351 -27.16 18.68 -7.47
CA PHE A 351 -27.67 19.70 -8.38
C PHE A 351 -27.23 19.38 -9.81
#